data_AF-A0AA37K8B2-F1
#
_entry.id   AF-A0AA37K8B2-F1
#
_cell.length_a   1.000
_cell.length_b   1.000
_cell.length_c   1.000
_cell.angle_alpha   90.00
_cell.angle_beta   90.00
_cell.angle_gamma   90.00
#
_symmetry.space_group_name_H-M   'P 1'
#
loop_
_entity.id
_entity.type
_entity.pdbx_description
1 polymer ?
#
loop_
_entity_poly.entity_id
_entity_poly.type
_entity_poly.pdbx_seq_one_letter_code
_entity_poly.pdbx_strand_id
1 'polypeptide(L)'
;MSLLSLDILEGKTSKYETNHIHMIVDGDISFPVTNMNDKQYGTFFHEYIHYLQHFTTMFGVKICTMYNKMFILYVDYLKHNKTVKLPLELWKEDQGLMNFISFFNDIKGDRNCPHHIDEVEISPIEISLAKSNRCAVQIGLYDFENDIALENGFKFGYTCIIESMAHLIQSFINEELYHPTIPYCAAELIFRAIYADKSHDIKMMISLCFCSLMFDNPGVAFWKIQCKLPPKTK
;
A
#
# COMPACT_ATOMS: atom_id res chain seq x y z
N MET A 1 -10.33 4.57 -6.28
CA MET A 1 -10.55 5.76 -5.41
C MET A 1 -9.26 6.58 -5.35
N SER A 2 -9.39 7.90 -5.48
CA SER A 2 -8.30 8.87 -5.35
C SER A 2 -7.85 8.88 -3.88
N LEU A 3 -6.57 9.17 -3.60
CA LEU A 3 -6.05 9.47 -2.26
C LEU A 3 -6.94 10.50 -1.51
N LEU A 4 -7.75 11.26 -2.25
CA LEU A 4 -8.61 12.33 -1.76
C LEU A 4 -10.09 12.19 -2.19
N SER A 5 -10.54 11.02 -2.66
CA SER A 5 -11.98 10.84 -2.99
C SER A 5 -12.87 10.56 -1.79
N LEU A 6 -12.31 10.49 -0.58
CA LEU A 6 -13.09 10.42 0.65
C LEU A 6 -13.18 11.83 1.22
N ASP A 7 -14.38 12.40 1.17
CA ASP A 7 -14.68 13.53 2.05
C ASP A 7 -14.33 13.08 3.47
N ILE A 8 -13.52 13.87 4.17
CA ILE A 8 -13.14 13.63 5.57
C ILE A 8 -14.40 13.47 6.43
N LEU A 9 -15.52 14.05 5.98
CA LEU A 9 -16.82 14.04 6.66
C LEU A 9 -17.77 12.91 6.25
N GLU A 10 -17.56 12.22 5.12
CA GLU A 10 -18.55 11.25 4.59
C GLU A 10 -18.11 9.78 4.67
N GLY A 11 -16.84 9.48 4.94
CA GLY A 11 -16.34 8.11 4.87
C GLY A 11 -16.39 7.32 6.18
N LYS A 12 -17.25 6.30 6.26
CA LYS A 12 -17.17 5.11 7.14
C LYS A 12 -16.20 4.08 6.56
N THR A 13 -14.92 4.43 6.47
CA THR A 13 -13.86 3.46 6.19
C THR A 13 -12.77 3.64 7.22
N SER A 14 -12.19 2.54 7.73
CA SER A 14 -10.97 2.60 8.56
C SER A 14 -9.97 3.53 7.87
N LYS A 15 -9.48 4.51 8.63
CA LYS A 15 -8.66 5.59 8.11
C LYS A 15 -7.50 5.81 9.07
N TYR A 16 -6.30 5.58 8.59
CA TYR A 16 -5.05 5.98 9.24
C TYR A 16 -4.53 7.34 8.69
N GLU A 17 -5.33 7.98 7.82
CA GLU A 17 -4.98 9.24 7.14
C GLU A 17 -5.29 10.49 7.98
N THR A 18 -5.92 10.36 9.14
CA THR A 18 -6.25 11.50 10.00
C THR A 18 -5.05 11.84 10.87
N ASN A 19 -4.42 12.99 10.60
CA ASN A 19 -3.43 13.72 11.43
C ASN A 19 -2.19 12.96 11.95
N HIS A 20 -1.93 11.77 11.42
CA HIS A 20 -0.75 10.92 11.66
C HIS A 20 -0.68 10.32 13.07
N ILE A 21 -1.05 11.04 14.12
CA ILE A 21 -0.97 10.54 15.50
C ILE A 21 -2.19 9.72 15.93
N HIS A 22 -3.27 9.71 15.14
CA HIS A 22 -4.46 8.92 15.41
C HIS A 22 -4.66 7.83 14.36
N MET A 23 -5.05 6.66 14.83
CA MET A 23 -5.53 5.55 14.02
C MET A 23 -7.05 5.46 14.21
N ILE A 24 -7.81 5.50 13.13
CA ILE A 24 -9.25 5.24 13.14
C ILE A 24 -9.47 3.84 12.59
N VAL A 25 -9.92 2.94 13.46
CA VAL A 25 -10.31 1.59 13.08
C VAL A 25 -11.83 1.55 13.03
N ASP A 26 -12.38 1.37 11.83
CA ASP A 26 -13.81 1.17 11.67
C ASP A 26 -14.18 -0.28 11.90
N GLY A 27 -15.31 -0.49 12.58
CA GLY A 27 -15.86 -1.81 12.85
C GLY A 27 -16.44 -1.91 14.25
N ASP A 28 -17.00 -3.08 14.54
CA ASP A 28 -17.36 -3.45 15.91
C ASP A 28 -16.06 -3.86 16.64
N ILE A 29 -15.34 -2.87 17.18
CA ILE A 29 -14.06 -3.06 17.88
C ILE A 29 -14.28 -2.88 19.38
N SER A 30 -14.09 -3.95 20.15
CA SER A 30 -14.26 -3.93 21.60
C SER A 30 -13.09 -3.25 22.31
N PHE A 31 -13.37 -2.53 23.41
CA PHE A 31 -12.36 -1.88 24.26
C PHE A 31 -12.55 -2.31 25.73
N PRO A 32 -11.47 -2.49 26.53
CA PRO A 32 -10.04 -2.45 26.18
C PRO A 32 -9.62 -3.56 25.19
N VAL A 33 -8.42 -3.45 24.62
CA VAL A 33 -7.86 -4.41 23.63
C VAL A 33 -7.95 -5.87 24.10
N THR A 34 -7.87 -6.10 25.42
CA THR A 34 -8.02 -7.44 26.04
C THR A 34 -9.39 -8.08 25.85
N ASN A 35 -10.40 -7.31 25.41
CA ASN A 35 -11.75 -7.79 25.15
C ASN A 35 -11.99 -8.11 23.66
N MET A 36 -11.00 -7.88 22.80
CA MET A 36 -11.11 -8.18 21.37
C MET A 36 -11.02 -9.68 21.12
N ASN A 37 -11.88 -10.20 20.24
CA ASN A 37 -11.67 -11.52 19.64
C ASN A 37 -10.56 -11.47 18.58
N ASP A 38 -10.11 -12.64 18.10
CA ASP A 38 -8.97 -12.74 17.17
C ASP A 38 -9.19 -11.99 15.84
N LYS A 39 -10.43 -11.88 15.39
CA LYS A 39 -10.76 -11.10 14.19
C LYS A 39 -10.62 -9.60 14.45
N GLN A 40 -11.21 -9.11 15.53
CA GLN A 40 -11.11 -7.70 15.95
C GLN A 40 -9.66 -7.31 16.21
N TYR A 41 -8.91 -8.18 16.91
CA TYR A 41 -7.51 -7.96 17.21
C TYR A 41 -6.65 -7.97 15.95
N GLY A 42 -6.91 -8.89 15.01
CA GLY A 42 -6.26 -8.90 13.70
C GLY A 42 -6.48 -7.62 12.90
N THR A 43 -7.72 -7.13 12.81
CA THR A 43 -8.03 -5.84 12.15
C THR A 43 -7.35 -4.67 12.84
N PHE A 44 -7.45 -4.57 14.18
CA PHE A 44 -6.77 -3.53 14.94
C PHE A 44 -5.25 -3.54 14.70
N PHE A 45 -4.65 -4.74 14.71
CA PHE A 45 -3.22 -4.90 14.53
C PHE A 45 -2.77 -4.58 13.11
N HIS A 46 -3.56 -4.94 12.09
CA HIS A 46 -3.32 -4.57 10.69
C HIS A 46 -3.21 -3.04 10.52
N GLU A 47 -4.19 -2.31 11.05
CA GLU A 47 -4.18 -0.84 11.03
C GLU A 47 -3.02 -0.26 11.85
N TYR A 48 -2.65 -0.92 12.95
CA TYR A 48 -1.50 -0.50 13.75
C TYR A 48 -0.17 -0.66 13.00
N ILE A 49 -0.04 -1.68 12.14
CA ILE A 49 1.11 -1.82 11.26
C ILE A 49 1.14 -0.69 10.23
N HIS A 50 0.01 -0.35 9.60
CA HIS A 50 -0.08 0.82 8.70
C HIS A 50 0.37 2.10 9.38
N TYR A 51 -0.10 2.32 10.62
CA TYR A 51 0.36 3.42 11.46
C TYR A 51 1.89 3.41 11.61
N LEU A 52 2.49 2.29 12.02
CA LEU A 52 3.94 2.19 12.17
C LEU A 52 4.69 2.42 10.86
N GLN A 53 4.22 1.87 9.75
CA GLN A 53 4.84 2.04 8.43
C GLN A 53 4.87 3.52 8.02
N HIS A 54 3.84 4.31 8.35
CA HIS A 54 3.83 5.75 8.04
C HIS A 54 4.86 6.55 8.82
N PHE A 55 5.14 6.18 10.08
CA PHE A 55 6.14 6.85 10.90
C PHE A 55 7.57 6.37 10.66
N THR A 56 7.74 5.09 10.32
CA THR A 56 9.06 4.45 10.28
C THR A 56 9.65 4.38 8.89
N THR A 57 8.91 4.77 7.85
CA THR A 57 9.38 4.73 6.46
C THR A 57 9.45 6.12 5.84
N MET A 58 10.42 6.33 4.93
CA MET A 58 10.57 7.62 4.25
C MET A 58 9.38 7.95 3.36
N PHE A 59 8.79 6.96 2.69
CA PHE A 59 7.60 7.16 1.88
C PHE A 59 6.38 7.51 2.76
N GLY A 60 6.25 6.85 3.91
CA GLY A 60 5.27 7.19 4.94
C GLY A 60 5.38 8.65 5.39
N VAL A 61 6.56 9.10 5.81
CA VAL A 61 6.81 10.49 6.22
C VAL A 61 6.49 11.49 5.10
N LYS A 62 6.75 11.13 3.84
CA LYS A 62 6.40 11.95 2.68
C LYS A 62 4.88 12.08 2.54
N ILE A 63 4.13 10.98 2.65
CA ILE A 63 2.66 11.02 2.69
C ILE A 63 2.21 11.94 3.83
N CYS A 64 2.76 11.77 5.03
CA CYS A 64 2.41 12.57 6.19
C CYS A 64 2.62 14.07 5.95
N THR A 65 3.75 14.43 5.35
CA THR A 65 4.05 15.82 4.99
C THR A 65 2.99 16.41 4.05
N MET A 66 2.47 15.63 3.11
CA MET A 66 1.47 16.09 2.14
C MET A 66 0.08 16.26 2.77
N TYR A 67 -0.33 15.36 3.66
CA TYR A 67 -1.56 15.53 4.43
C TYR A 67 -1.48 16.75 5.35
N ASN A 68 -0.34 16.99 6.02
CA ASN A 68 -0.13 18.21 6.80
C ASN A 68 -0.26 19.48 5.95
N LYS A 69 0.33 19.48 4.74
CA LYS A 69 0.17 20.59 3.81
C LYS A 69 -1.29 20.83 3.44
N MET A 70 -2.03 19.76 3.13
CA MET A 70 -3.45 19.85 2.82
C MET A 70 -4.27 20.37 4.02
N PHE A 71 -4.00 19.86 5.23
CA PHE A 71 -4.68 20.30 6.45
C PHE A 71 -4.47 21.79 6.72
N ILE A 72 -3.22 22.27 6.60
CA ILE A 72 -2.91 23.70 6.77
C ILE A 72 -3.69 24.54 5.76
N LEU A 73 -3.71 24.13 4.49
CA LEU A 73 -4.47 24.81 3.43
C LEU A 73 -5.97 24.90 3.78
N TYR A 74 -6.54 23.80 4.28
CA TYR A 74 -7.96 23.72 4.60
C TYR A 74 -8.30 24.58 5.82
N VAL A 75 -7.49 24.50 6.89
CA VAL A 75 -7.66 25.34 8.08
C VAL A 75 -7.54 26.83 7.74
N ASP A 76 -6.59 27.20 6.90
CA ASP A 76 -6.41 28.59 6.47
C ASP A 76 -7.63 29.10 5.68
N TYR A 77 -8.14 28.30 4.75
CA TYR A 77 -9.37 28.62 4.02
C TYR A 77 -10.57 28.80 4.95
N LEU A 78 -10.77 27.88 5.89
CA LEU A 78 -11.90 27.93 6.83
C LEU A 78 -11.85 29.15 7.76
N LYS A 79 -10.64 29.63 8.14
CA LYS A 79 -10.48 30.83 8.98
C LYS A 79 -10.88 32.11 8.26
N HIS A 80 -10.72 32.18 6.94
CA HIS A 80 -10.94 33.39 6.14
C HIS A 80 -12.30 33.44 5.45
N ASN A 81 -13.06 32.34 5.46
CA ASN A 81 -14.35 32.24 4.77
C ASN A 81 -15.51 32.03 5.77
N LYS A 82 -16.51 32.92 5.74
CA LYS A 82 -17.72 32.80 6.57
C LYS A 82 -18.66 31.67 6.12
N THR A 83 -18.67 31.41 4.82
CA THR A 83 -19.49 30.36 4.19
C THR A 83 -18.56 29.45 3.43
N VAL A 84 -18.80 28.15 3.56
CA VAL A 84 -17.98 27.10 2.95
C VAL A 84 -18.85 26.30 2.00
N LYS A 85 -18.38 26.14 0.76
CA LYS A 85 -19.04 25.29 -0.22
C LYS A 85 -18.32 23.94 -0.28
N LEU A 86 -19.08 22.86 -0.15
CA LEU A 86 -18.59 21.49 -0.28
C LEU A 86 -18.88 20.93 -1.69
N PRO A 87 -18.05 19.99 -2.19
CA PRO A 87 -16.77 19.57 -1.62
C PRO A 87 -15.69 20.67 -1.74
N LEU A 88 -14.79 20.74 -0.77
CA LEU A 88 -13.81 21.84 -0.66
C LEU A 88 -12.79 21.83 -1.81
N GLU A 89 -12.29 20.64 -2.17
CA GLU A 89 -11.35 20.36 -3.27
C GLU A 89 -10.13 21.30 -3.43
N LEU A 90 -9.72 22.03 -2.39
CA LEU A 90 -8.66 23.05 -2.46
C LEU A 90 -7.30 22.51 -2.96
N TRP A 91 -7.09 21.19 -2.87
CA TRP A 91 -5.90 20.53 -3.39
C TRP A 91 -5.74 20.68 -4.91
N LYS A 92 -6.83 20.96 -5.65
CA LYS A 92 -6.81 21.21 -7.10
C LYS A 92 -6.14 22.52 -7.48
N GLU A 93 -6.08 23.47 -6.55
CA GLU A 93 -5.48 24.79 -6.78
C GLU A 93 -4.04 24.87 -6.26
N ASP A 94 -3.61 23.92 -5.41
CA ASP A 94 -2.22 23.82 -4.94
C ASP A 94 -1.40 22.90 -5.86
N GLN A 95 -0.50 23.50 -6.64
CA GLN A 95 0.36 22.78 -7.58
C GLN A 95 1.19 21.66 -6.92
N GLY A 96 1.64 21.86 -5.68
CA GLY A 96 2.44 20.87 -4.97
C GLY A 96 1.63 19.63 -4.59
N LEU A 97 0.40 19.83 -4.09
CA LEU A 97 -0.54 18.75 -3.78
C LEU A 97 -0.96 18.03 -5.06
N MET A 98 -1.32 18.75 -6.12
CA MET A 98 -1.63 18.13 -7.42
C MET A 98 -0.50 17.26 -7.95
N ASN A 99 0.74 17.78 -7.95
CA ASN A 99 1.91 17.03 -8.40
C ASN A 99 2.11 15.76 -7.56
N PHE A 100 1.94 15.85 -6.24
CA PHE A 100 2.04 14.69 -5.37
C PHE A 100 0.95 13.66 -5.62
N ILE A 101 -0.31 14.09 -5.79
CA ILE A 101 -1.44 13.20 -6.07
C ILE A 101 -1.25 12.48 -7.40
N SER A 102 -0.80 13.19 -8.45
CA SER A 102 -0.48 12.58 -9.75
C SER A 102 0.61 11.53 -9.57
N PHE A 103 1.74 11.92 -8.97
CA PHE A 103 2.85 11.03 -8.68
C PHE A 103 2.42 9.79 -7.89
N PHE A 104 1.64 9.97 -6.82
CA PHE A 104 1.14 8.88 -5.99
C PHE A 104 0.24 7.94 -6.79
N ASN A 105 -0.66 8.49 -7.62
CA ASN A 105 -1.53 7.70 -8.49
C ASN A 105 -0.75 6.87 -9.52
N ASP A 106 0.40 7.36 -9.98
CA ASP A 106 1.25 6.65 -10.94
C ASP A 106 1.96 5.45 -10.29
N ILE A 107 2.36 5.56 -9.01
CA ILE A 107 3.14 4.54 -8.29
C ILE A 107 2.34 3.63 -7.34
N LYS A 108 1.08 3.95 -7.05
CA LYS A 108 0.30 3.24 -6.02
C LYS A 108 0.08 1.76 -6.33
N GLY A 109 0.00 1.37 -7.59
CA GLY A 109 -0.40 0.01 -7.99
C GLY A 109 -1.89 -0.27 -7.76
N ASP A 110 -2.31 -1.48 -8.10
CA ASP A 110 -3.72 -1.88 -8.07
C ASP A 110 -4.15 -2.36 -6.67
N ARG A 111 -5.45 -2.26 -6.41
CA ARG A 111 -6.11 -2.66 -5.14
C ARG A 111 -6.94 -3.93 -5.26
N ASN A 112 -7.03 -4.48 -6.45
CA ASN A 112 -7.72 -5.72 -6.74
C ASN A 112 -7.19 -6.30 -8.04
N CYS A 113 -7.44 -7.58 -8.24
CA CYS A 113 -7.32 -8.25 -9.53
C CYS A 113 -8.59 -9.07 -9.71
N PRO A 114 -9.30 -8.94 -10.84
CA PRO A 114 -10.56 -9.65 -11.05
C PRO A 114 -10.37 -11.13 -11.41
N HIS A 115 -9.14 -11.56 -11.69
CA HIS A 115 -8.79 -12.91 -12.10
C HIS A 115 -8.18 -13.71 -10.95
N HIS A 116 -8.29 -15.03 -11.01
CA HIS A 116 -7.49 -15.90 -10.15
C HIS A 116 -6.02 -15.75 -10.55
N ILE A 117 -5.09 -16.01 -9.63
CA ILE A 117 -3.66 -15.89 -9.90
C ILE A 117 -3.00 -17.20 -9.48
N ASP A 118 -2.75 -18.06 -10.46
CA ASP A 118 -1.96 -19.27 -10.26
C ASP A 118 -0.47 -18.93 -10.29
N GLU A 119 -0.06 -18.15 -11.29
CA GLU A 119 1.33 -17.73 -11.48
C GLU A 119 1.42 -16.27 -11.95
N VAL A 120 2.58 -15.65 -11.69
CA VAL A 120 2.90 -14.28 -12.13
C VAL A 120 4.09 -14.28 -13.07
N GLU A 121 4.03 -13.42 -14.07
CA GLU A 121 5.13 -13.19 -15.00
C GLU A 121 5.79 -11.83 -14.74
N ILE A 122 7.11 -11.85 -14.61
CA ILE A 122 7.91 -10.68 -14.25
C ILE A 122 8.85 -10.36 -15.41
N SER A 123 8.61 -9.23 -16.06
CA SER A 123 9.44 -8.75 -17.16
C SER A 123 10.48 -7.72 -16.69
N PRO A 124 11.79 -7.94 -16.91
CA PRO A 124 12.82 -6.92 -16.65
C PRO A 124 12.61 -5.62 -17.45
N ILE A 125 11.95 -5.70 -18.61
CA ILE A 125 11.62 -4.54 -19.44
C ILE A 125 10.58 -3.69 -18.70
N GLU A 126 9.52 -4.29 -18.17
CA GLU A 126 8.48 -3.59 -17.40
C GLU A 126 9.04 -2.92 -16.14
N ILE A 127 9.99 -3.57 -15.46
CA ILE A 127 10.72 -2.98 -14.32
C ILE A 127 11.49 -1.73 -14.75
N SER A 128 12.18 -1.78 -15.89
CA SER A 128 12.95 -0.66 -16.43
C SER A 128 12.06 0.50 -16.89
N LEU A 129 10.92 0.18 -17.52
CA LEU A 129 9.91 1.15 -17.93
C LEU A 129 9.29 1.84 -16.71
N ALA A 130 8.88 1.07 -15.69
CA ALA A 130 8.33 1.61 -14.45
C ALA A 130 9.31 2.54 -13.73
N LYS A 131 10.61 2.19 -13.73
CA LYS A 131 11.67 3.05 -13.18
C LYS A 131 11.80 4.36 -13.96
N SER A 132 11.82 4.29 -15.29
CA SER A 132 12.02 5.46 -16.16
C SER A 132 10.81 6.40 -16.14
N ASN A 133 9.61 5.83 -16.17
CA ASN A 133 8.34 6.54 -16.16
C ASN A 133 7.87 6.93 -14.76
N ARG A 134 8.57 6.46 -13.71
CA ARG A 134 8.24 6.69 -12.30
C ARG A 134 6.81 6.23 -11.96
N CYS A 135 6.43 5.05 -12.42
CA CYS A 135 5.13 4.43 -12.16
C CYS A 135 5.25 3.06 -11.49
N ALA A 136 4.11 2.44 -11.18
CA ALA A 136 4.01 1.07 -10.70
C ALA A 136 4.45 0.08 -11.80
N VAL A 137 4.93 -1.09 -11.37
CA VAL A 137 5.46 -2.13 -12.26
C VAL A 137 4.31 -2.97 -12.79
N GLN A 138 4.24 -3.15 -14.10
CA GLN A 138 3.26 -4.03 -14.71
C GLN A 138 3.67 -5.49 -14.52
N ILE A 139 2.75 -6.32 -14.03
CA ILE A 139 2.95 -7.75 -13.77
C ILE A 139 1.98 -8.54 -14.63
N GLY A 140 2.50 -9.55 -15.33
CA GLY A 140 1.68 -10.52 -16.05
C GLY A 140 1.13 -11.58 -15.10
N LEU A 141 0.02 -12.22 -15.48
CA LEU A 141 -0.56 -13.32 -14.70
C LEU A 141 -1.05 -14.45 -15.59
N TYR A 142 -1.10 -15.63 -14.98
CA TYR A 142 -1.73 -16.83 -15.51
C TYR A 142 -2.82 -17.30 -14.54
N ASP A 143 -3.97 -17.63 -15.11
CA ASP A 143 -5.12 -18.25 -14.45
C ASP A 143 -5.43 -19.52 -15.25
N PHE A 144 -4.87 -20.64 -14.80
CA PHE A 144 -4.94 -21.93 -15.47
C PHE A 144 -6.33 -22.55 -15.38
N GLU A 145 -7.06 -22.27 -14.31
CA GLU A 145 -8.43 -22.76 -14.14
C GLU A 145 -9.37 -22.17 -15.21
N ASN A 146 -9.15 -20.92 -15.60
CA ASN A 146 -9.99 -20.21 -16.57
C ASN A 146 -9.34 -20.05 -17.96
N ASP A 147 -8.15 -20.63 -18.19
CA ASP A 147 -7.37 -20.53 -19.44
C ASP A 147 -7.09 -19.07 -19.86
N ILE A 148 -6.69 -18.24 -18.89
CA ILE A 148 -6.40 -16.82 -19.09
C ILE A 148 -4.90 -16.57 -18.89
N ALA A 149 -4.29 -15.88 -19.86
CA ALA A 149 -2.95 -15.33 -19.77
C ALA A 149 -3.00 -13.83 -20.10
N LEU A 150 -2.54 -12.99 -19.17
CA LEU A 150 -2.56 -11.53 -19.32
C LEU A 150 -1.17 -10.97 -19.13
N GLU A 151 -0.63 -10.29 -20.14
CA GLU A 151 0.61 -9.52 -20.01
C GLU A 151 0.45 -8.35 -19.00
N ASN A 152 -0.77 -7.82 -18.89
CA ASN A 152 -1.11 -6.68 -18.04
C ASN A 152 -2.07 -7.08 -16.90
N GLY A 153 -1.72 -8.11 -16.13
CA GLY A 153 -2.56 -8.67 -15.08
C GLY A 153 -2.89 -7.69 -13.94
N PHE A 154 -1.85 -7.10 -13.34
CA PHE A 154 -2.02 -6.04 -12.33
C PHE A 154 -0.77 -5.16 -12.22
N LYS A 155 -0.91 -3.99 -11.58
CA LYS A 155 0.19 -3.07 -11.30
C LYS A 155 0.72 -3.25 -9.87
N PHE A 156 1.97 -3.68 -9.75
CA PHE A 156 2.68 -3.77 -8.47
C PHE A 156 3.29 -2.44 -8.07
N GLY A 157 2.80 -1.86 -6.97
CA GLY A 157 3.19 -0.53 -6.50
C GLY A 157 3.17 -0.39 -4.98
N TYR A 158 3.13 0.86 -4.51
CA TYR A 158 3.12 1.17 -3.08
C TYR A 158 2.02 0.43 -2.30
N THR A 159 0.80 0.37 -2.82
CA THR A 159 -0.34 -0.30 -2.17
C THR A 159 -0.09 -1.79 -2.01
N CYS A 160 0.45 -2.44 -3.03
CA CYS A 160 0.84 -3.85 -2.95
C CYS A 160 1.86 -4.09 -1.82
N ILE A 161 2.85 -3.21 -1.69
CA ILE A 161 3.93 -3.37 -0.70
C ILE A 161 3.44 -3.11 0.73
N ILE A 162 2.72 -2.01 0.94
CA ILE A 162 2.31 -1.64 2.30
C ILE A 162 1.31 -2.66 2.87
N GLU A 163 0.35 -3.09 2.06
CA GLU A 163 -0.66 -4.08 2.42
C GLU A 163 -0.05 -5.47 2.59
N SER A 164 0.88 -5.87 1.70
CA SER A 164 1.57 -7.16 1.85
C SER A 164 2.40 -7.22 3.13
N MET A 165 3.09 -6.14 3.50
CA MET A 165 3.82 -6.12 4.76
C MET A 165 2.89 -6.20 5.97
N ALA A 166 1.76 -5.47 5.96
CA ALA A 166 0.77 -5.55 7.03
C ALA A 166 0.19 -6.98 7.15
N HIS A 167 -0.19 -7.58 6.03
CA HIS A 167 -0.68 -8.95 5.95
C HIS A 167 0.33 -9.99 6.48
N LEU A 168 1.59 -9.92 6.04
CA LEU A 168 2.66 -10.84 6.46
C LEU A 168 2.99 -10.73 7.95
N ILE A 169 2.85 -9.55 8.57
CA ILE A 169 3.07 -9.41 10.01
C ILE A 169 1.83 -9.88 10.77
N GLN A 170 0.63 -9.57 10.28
CA GLN A 170 -0.63 -10.00 10.86
C GLN A 170 -0.76 -11.52 10.90
N SER A 171 -0.23 -12.24 9.91
CA SER A 171 -0.28 -13.72 9.87
C SER A 171 0.45 -14.40 11.04
N PHE A 172 1.39 -13.72 11.71
CA PHE A 172 1.99 -14.24 12.96
C PHE A 172 1.01 -14.28 14.14
N ILE A 173 -0.13 -13.61 14.03
CA ILE A 173 -1.15 -13.48 15.07
C ILE A 173 -2.40 -14.27 14.70
N ASN A 174 -2.85 -14.13 13.45
CA ASN A 174 -4.08 -14.77 12.97
C ASN A 174 -3.90 -15.24 11.53
N GLU A 175 -3.76 -16.56 11.35
CA GLU A 175 -3.58 -17.20 10.04
C GLU A 175 -4.90 -17.34 9.25
N GLU A 176 -6.07 -17.26 9.92
CA GLU A 176 -7.37 -17.57 9.33
C GLU A 176 -8.04 -16.37 8.62
N LEU A 177 -7.35 -15.23 8.52
CA LEU A 177 -7.95 -13.99 8.03
C LEU A 177 -7.90 -13.89 6.50
N TYR A 178 -9.06 -14.09 5.87
CA TYR A 178 -9.23 -13.94 4.43
C TYR A 178 -8.99 -12.49 3.99
N HIS A 179 -8.06 -12.32 3.05
CA HIS A 179 -7.85 -11.09 2.30
C HIS A 179 -7.88 -11.40 0.80
N PRO A 180 -8.34 -10.47 -0.05
CA PRO A 180 -8.14 -10.58 -1.50
C PRO A 180 -6.65 -10.71 -1.83
N THR A 181 -6.30 -11.51 -2.84
CA THR A 181 -4.89 -11.74 -3.21
C THR A 181 -4.14 -10.46 -3.54
N ILE A 182 -4.75 -9.55 -4.32
CA ILE A 182 -4.21 -8.22 -4.55
C ILE A 182 -5.01 -7.22 -3.71
N PRO A 183 -4.36 -6.37 -2.90
CA PRO A 183 -2.91 -6.14 -2.80
C PRO A 183 -2.16 -7.00 -1.76
N TYR A 184 -2.85 -7.76 -0.91
CA TYR A 184 -2.32 -8.30 0.36
C TYR A 184 -1.30 -9.44 0.23
N CYS A 185 -1.36 -10.22 -0.84
CA CYS A 185 -0.40 -11.30 -1.12
C CYS A 185 0.53 -10.94 -2.30
N ALA A 186 0.46 -9.72 -2.82
CA ALA A 186 1.17 -9.34 -4.04
C ALA A 186 2.70 -9.44 -3.91
N ALA A 187 3.26 -8.97 -2.79
CA ALA A 187 4.71 -9.07 -2.57
C ALA A 187 5.15 -10.52 -2.38
N GLU A 188 4.31 -11.34 -1.75
CA GLU A 188 4.56 -12.77 -1.55
C GLU A 188 4.54 -13.53 -2.88
N LEU A 189 3.53 -13.31 -3.72
CA LEU A 189 3.45 -13.90 -5.06
C LEU A 189 4.72 -13.62 -5.87
N ILE A 190 5.13 -12.36 -5.92
CA ILE A 190 6.31 -12.00 -6.71
C ILE A 190 7.59 -12.54 -6.04
N PHE A 191 7.68 -12.50 -4.72
CA PHE A 191 8.83 -13.05 -4.01
C PHE A 191 9.00 -14.56 -4.28
N ARG A 192 7.91 -15.33 -4.25
CA ARG A 192 7.92 -16.78 -4.52
C ARG A 192 8.29 -17.09 -5.97
N ALA A 193 7.82 -16.29 -6.93
CA ALA A 193 8.21 -16.43 -8.33
C ALA A 193 9.71 -16.21 -8.57
N ILE A 194 10.36 -15.34 -7.78
CA ILE A 194 11.80 -15.03 -7.90
C ILE A 194 12.66 -15.98 -7.05
N TYR A 195 12.21 -16.31 -5.83
CA TYR A 195 12.95 -17.06 -4.82
C TYR A 195 12.17 -18.30 -4.37
N ALA A 196 11.91 -19.21 -5.31
CA ALA A 196 11.17 -20.44 -5.02
C ALA A 196 11.76 -21.24 -3.83
N ASP A 197 13.08 -21.21 -3.65
CA ASP A 197 13.81 -21.88 -2.56
C ASP A 197 13.71 -21.18 -1.19
N LYS A 198 13.25 -19.93 -1.14
CA LYS A 198 13.08 -19.15 0.09
C LYS A 198 11.63 -18.75 0.35
N SER A 199 10.68 -19.38 -0.35
CA SER A 199 9.25 -19.07 -0.31
C SER A 199 8.62 -19.04 1.09
N HIS A 200 9.26 -19.65 2.10
CA HIS A 200 8.82 -19.66 3.49
C HIS A 200 9.48 -18.60 4.39
N ASP A 201 10.41 -17.78 3.88
CA ASP A 201 11.10 -16.75 4.67
C ASP A 201 10.26 -15.46 4.77
N ILE A 202 9.21 -15.52 5.60
CA ILE A 202 8.29 -14.40 5.86
C ILE A 202 9.05 -13.16 6.36
N LYS A 203 10.09 -13.34 7.20
CA LYS A 203 10.87 -12.21 7.73
C LYS A 203 11.66 -11.50 6.64
N MET A 204 12.21 -12.24 5.68
CA MET A 204 12.87 -11.68 4.52
C MET A 204 11.89 -10.91 3.63
N MET A 205 10.69 -11.45 3.40
CA MET A 205 9.62 -10.76 2.65
C MET A 205 9.22 -9.44 3.33
N ILE A 206 9.00 -9.45 4.64
CA ILE A 206 8.70 -8.25 5.43
C ILE A 206 9.85 -7.23 5.32
N SER A 207 11.09 -7.69 5.45
CA SER A 207 12.27 -6.82 5.37
C SER A 207 12.40 -6.16 4.00
N LEU A 208 12.10 -6.89 2.91
CA LEU A 208 12.08 -6.35 1.56
C LEU A 208 11.00 -5.29 1.39
N CYS A 209 9.78 -5.55 1.89
CA CYS A 209 8.71 -4.57 1.86
C CYS A 209 9.09 -3.31 2.63
N PHE A 210 9.58 -3.45 3.86
CA PHE A 210 10.02 -2.33 4.69
C PHE A 210 11.12 -1.50 4.01
N CYS A 211 12.17 -2.16 3.50
CA CYS A 211 13.24 -1.47 2.78
C CYS A 211 12.72 -0.76 1.52
N SER A 212 11.74 -1.34 0.83
CA SER A 212 11.14 -0.74 -0.37
C SER A 212 10.39 0.55 -0.06
N LEU A 213 9.70 0.61 1.09
CA LEU A 213 9.03 1.81 1.58
C LEU A 213 9.99 2.96 1.96
N MET A 214 11.30 2.72 1.97
CA MET A 214 12.32 3.77 2.15
C MET A 214 12.60 4.58 0.86
N PHE A 215 11.99 4.22 -0.26
CA PHE A 215 12.23 4.84 -1.57
C PHE A 215 10.99 5.57 -2.10
N ASP A 216 11.22 6.52 -3.00
CA ASP A 216 10.15 7.27 -3.68
C ASP A 216 9.28 6.40 -4.59
N ASN A 217 9.78 5.29 -5.13
CA ASN A 217 8.97 4.34 -5.88
C ASN A 217 9.15 2.94 -5.25
N PRO A 218 8.32 2.59 -4.26
CA PRO A 218 8.44 1.32 -3.56
C PRO A 218 8.35 0.11 -4.50
N GLY A 219 7.45 0.14 -5.49
CA GLY A 219 7.27 -0.97 -6.45
C GLY A 219 8.55 -1.32 -7.19
N VAL A 220 9.27 -0.31 -7.68
CA VAL A 220 10.57 -0.49 -8.36
C VAL A 220 11.69 -0.80 -7.35
N ALA A 221 11.64 -0.21 -6.16
CA ALA A 221 12.67 -0.39 -5.15
C ALA A 221 12.76 -1.84 -4.66
N PHE A 222 11.62 -2.54 -4.62
CA PHE A 222 11.57 -3.96 -4.27
C PHE A 222 12.55 -4.80 -5.10
N TRP A 223 12.64 -4.55 -6.41
CA TRP A 223 13.59 -5.22 -7.30
C TRP A 223 15.04 -4.73 -7.10
N LYS A 224 15.22 -3.43 -6.84
CA LYS A 224 16.56 -2.84 -6.64
C LYS A 224 17.26 -3.38 -5.39
N ILE A 225 16.52 -3.59 -4.31
CA ILE A 225 17.06 -4.09 -3.05
C ILE A 225 17.41 -5.58 -3.17
N GLN A 226 16.62 -6.32 -3.94
CA GLN A 226 16.89 -7.73 -4.23
C GLN A 226 18.25 -7.98 -4.87
N CYS A 227 18.68 -7.14 -5.82
CA CYS A 227 20.00 -7.26 -6.45
C CYS A 227 21.18 -7.14 -5.47
N LYS A 228 20.95 -6.73 -4.22
CA LYS A 228 21.98 -6.59 -3.18
C LYS A 228 21.97 -7.72 -2.15
N LEU A 229 20.99 -8.62 -2.19
CA LEU A 229 20.99 -9.81 -1.35
C LEU A 229 22.07 -10.79 -1.85
N PRO A 230 22.85 -11.42 -0.96
CA PRO A 230 23.95 -12.29 -1.37
C PRO A 230 23.41 -13.42 -2.28
N PRO A 231 24.03 -13.64 -3.46
CA PRO A 231 23.69 -14.80 -4.26
C PRO A 231 24.10 -16.08 -3.52
N LYS A 232 23.41 -17.18 -3.83
CA LYS A 232 23.62 -18.54 -3.29
C LYS A 232 25.07 -18.80 -2.86
N THR A 233 25.28 -19.09 -1.58
CA THR A 233 26.30 -20.09 -1.23
C THR A 233 25.76 -21.43 -1.69
N LYS A 234 26.38 -21.99 -2.74
CA LYS A 234 26.18 -23.38 -3.15
C LYS A 234 26.60 -24.33 -2.04
#